data_AF-A0A3M1HA57-F1
#
_entry.id   AF-A0A3M1HA57-F1
#
_cell.length_a   1.000
_cell.length_b   1.000
_cell.length_c   1.000
_cell.angle_alpha   90.00
_cell.angle_beta   90.00
_cell.angle_gamma   90.00
#
_symmetry.space_group_name_H-M   'P 1'
#
loop_
_entity.id
_entity.type
_entity.pdbx_description
1 polymer ?
#
loop_
_entity_poly.entity_id
_entity_poly.type
_entity_poly.pdbx_seq_one_letter_code
_entity_poly.pdbx_strand_id
1 'polypeptide(L)'
;MFIAMVAGIYLALPMPAISQENTIRFSHPPQVTAQPLQLTLTPLAGGTIFYTTNGGIPGPAATVYSGPITITEPTVIRARLFDTGGNPVGPVYTRSYIIASYQQTIPVMSIATDWANLDALHNFPKGKGREWERPINLEYFAPGGTEAFNVAAGIRIHGNFSRLYSPKKSYRLYFRKVYGGPGRLDYPLFEDSEVHKFDKLVLRAGFQDSFLHRNIPGLSDKHHTAKYISDQVTRNLHRDMGQPAAHGTWVLLYLNGQFWGLYNLTERIDLDFFQSYS
;
A
#
# COMPACT_ATOMS: atom_id res chain seq x y z
N MET A 1 -26.36 -28.22 5.01
CA MET A 1 -25.12 -28.30 5.80
C MET A 1 -24.59 -26.88 5.88
N PHE A 2 -24.77 -26.22 7.02
CA PHE A 2 -24.41 -24.82 7.24
C PHE A 2 -22.87 -24.67 7.20
N ILE A 3 -22.37 -23.81 6.32
CA ILE A 3 -20.95 -23.42 6.29
C ILE A 3 -20.77 -22.38 7.39
N ALA A 4 -20.07 -22.76 8.46
CA ALA A 4 -19.66 -21.84 9.51
C ALA A 4 -18.59 -20.89 8.95
N MET A 5 -18.88 -19.59 8.93
CA MET A 5 -17.85 -18.55 8.83
C MET A 5 -16.96 -18.67 10.07
N VAL A 6 -15.73 -19.17 9.89
CA VAL A 6 -14.68 -19.00 10.89
C VAL A 6 -14.21 -17.56 10.77
N ALA A 7 -14.64 -16.71 11.71
CA ALA A 7 -14.07 -15.39 11.90
C ALA A 7 -12.61 -15.57 12.33
N GLY A 8 -11.69 -15.49 11.38
CA GLY A 8 -10.26 -15.40 11.66
C GLY A 8 -10.02 -14.17 12.53
N ILE A 9 -9.54 -14.41 13.75
CA ILE A 9 -9.10 -13.35 14.65
C ILE A 9 -7.86 -12.75 13.98
N TYR A 10 -8.02 -11.60 13.31
CA TYR A 10 -6.91 -10.75 12.94
C TYR A 10 -6.29 -10.23 14.24
N LEU A 11 -5.35 -10.99 14.80
CA LEU A 11 -4.48 -10.50 15.86
C LEU A 11 -3.67 -9.35 15.26
N ALA A 12 -4.07 -8.13 15.60
CA ALA A 12 -3.23 -6.96 15.40
C ALA A 12 -1.85 -7.31 15.96
N LEU A 13 -0.81 -7.13 15.15
CA LEU A 13 0.56 -7.22 15.64
C LEU A 13 0.66 -6.37 16.92
N PRO A 14 1.44 -6.79 17.92
CA PRO A 14 1.82 -5.86 18.97
C PRO A 14 2.38 -4.64 18.26
N MET A 15 1.74 -3.48 18.49
CA MET A 15 2.23 -2.21 17.98
C MET A 15 3.75 -2.19 18.19
N PRO A 16 4.56 -1.76 17.20
CA PRO A 16 5.93 -1.42 17.54
C PRO A 16 5.85 -0.51 18.75
N ALA A 17 6.54 -0.90 19.84
CA ALA A 17 6.54 -0.16 21.09
C ALA A 17 6.64 1.33 20.72
N ILE A 18 5.64 2.11 21.14
CA ILE A 18 5.60 3.56 20.94
C ILE A 18 6.95 4.06 21.46
N SER A 19 7.88 4.34 20.56
CA SER A 19 9.08 5.07 20.93
C SER A 19 8.56 6.42 21.37
N GLN A 20 8.79 6.75 22.64
CA GLN A 20 8.66 8.12 23.15
C GLN A 20 9.18 9.09 22.09
N GLU A 21 8.28 9.93 21.56
CA GLU A 21 8.46 11.14 20.71
C GLU A 21 7.22 11.29 19.78
N ASN A 22 6.00 11.13 20.31
CA ASN A 22 4.81 11.37 19.49
C ASN A 22 4.56 12.89 19.43
N THR A 23 4.94 13.55 18.33
CA THR A 23 4.89 15.02 18.22
C THR A 23 3.52 15.54 17.74
N ILE A 24 2.73 14.69 17.07
CA ILE A 24 1.37 15.02 16.59
C ILE A 24 0.40 13.91 16.97
N ARG A 25 -0.78 14.28 17.50
CA ARG A 25 -1.92 13.38 17.71
C ARG A 25 -3.02 13.66 16.68
N PHE A 26 -3.54 12.59 16.08
CA PHE A 26 -4.71 12.62 15.19
C PHE A 26 -5.96 12.25 16.01
N SER A 27 -7.09 12.94 15.80
CA SER A 27 -8.33 12.65 16.55
C SER A 27 -8.99 11.32 16.20
N HIS A 28 -8.70 10.79 15.00
CA HIS A 28 -9.19 9.51 14.54
C HIS A 28 -8.03 8.64 14.08
N PRO A 29 -8.09 7.31 14.26
CA PRO A 29 -7.16 6.40 13.61
C PRO A 29 -7.42 6.38 12.08
N PRO A 30 -6.41 5.99 11.27
CA PRO A 30 -6.62 5.63 9.86
C PRO A 30 -7.72 4.59 9.76
N GLN A 31 -8.61 4.77 8.80
CA GLN A 31 -9.74 3.86 8.63
C GLN A 31 -10.33 3.95 7.23
N VAL A 32 -11.05 2.88 6.88
CA VAL A 32 -12.02 2.88 5.79
C VAL A 32 -13.41 3.00 6.40
N THR A 33 -14.17 4.00 5.97
CA THR A 33 -15.50 4.30 6.53
C THR A 33 -16.46 4.77 5.46
N ALA A 34 -17.76 4.57 5.69
CA ALA A 34 -18.81 5.06 4.79
C ALA A 34 -19.20 6.52 5.05
N GLN A 35 -18.83 7.08 6.21
CA GLN A 35 -19.26 8.41 6.64
C GLN A 35 -18.11 9.42 6.58
N PRO A 36 -18.39 10.67 6.16
CA PRO A 36 -17.43 11.75 6.31
C PRO A 36 -16.95 11.90 7.75
N LEU A 37 -15.72 12.39 7.93
CA LEU A 37 -15.11 12.59 9.24
C LEU A 37 -14.48 13.98 9.37
N GLN A 38 -14.47 14.48 10.60
CA GLN A 38 -13.76 15.72 10.98
C GLN A 38 -12.47 15.34 11.70
N LEU A 39 -11.34 15.61 11.06
CA LEU A 39 -10.03 15.28 11.58
C LEU A 39 -9.42 16.49 12.29
N THR A 40 -9.04 16.31 13.55
CA THR A 40 -8.32 17.31 14.34
C THR A 40 -6.91 16.82 14.59
N LEU A 41 -5.93 17.70 14.36
CA LEU A 41 -4.52 17.44 14.65
C LEU A 41 -4.12 18.24 15.90
N THR A 42 -3.43 17.61 16.85
CA THR A 42 -2.94 18.27 18.07
C THR A 42 -1.42 18.20 18.14
N PRO A 43 -0.70 19.34 18.22
CA PRO A 43 0.74 19.32 18.45
C PRO A 43 1.02 18.97 19.92
N LEU A 44 1.83 17.94 20.15
CA LEU A 44 2.18 17.48 21.49
C LEU A 44 3.53 18.03 21.98
N ALA A 45 4.38 18.49 21.06
CA ALA A 45 5.71 19.04 21.36
C ALA A 45 5.79 20.57 21.19
N GLY A 46 4.66 21.27 21.11
CA GLY A 46 4.61 22.70 20.75
C GLY A 46 4.96 22.96 19.28
N GLY A 47 4.84 24.20 18.80
CA GLY A 47 5.10 24.54 17.39
C GLY A 47 3.88 24.39 16.48
N THR A 48 4.13 24.44 15.17
CA THR A 48 3.10 24.56 14.14
C THR A 48 3.04 23.28 13.30
N ILE A 49 1.84 22.73 13.11
CA ILE A 49 1.66 21.56 12.24
C ILE A 49 1.49 22.03 10.80
N PHE A 50 2.26 21.44 9.90
CA PHE A 50 2.09 21.55 8.46
C PHE A 50 1.62 20.22 7.91
N TYR A 51 0.71 20.25 6.94
CA TYR A 51 0.18 19.04 6.33
C TYR A 51 -0.03 19.16 4.83
N THR A 52 -0.14 18.01 4.18
CA THR A 52 -0.54 17.85 2.79
C THR A 52 -1.66 16.80 2.70
N THR A 53 -2.46 16.88 1.63
CA THR A 53 -3.55 15.94 1.32
C THR A 53 -3.29 15.13 0.04
N ASN A 54 -2.16 15.39 -0.63
CA ASN A 54 -1.85 14.89 -1.97
C ASN A 54 -0.72 13.85 -1.99
N GLY A 55 -0.31 13.33 -0.83
CA GLY A 55 0.78 12.37 -0.68
C GLY A 55 2.19 12.96 -0.62
N GLY A 56 2.37 14.26 -0.84
CA GLY A 56 3.69 14.91 -0.75
C GLY A 56 4.19 15.08 0.69
N ILE A 57 5.51 15.11 0.91
CA ILE A 57 6.06 15.41 2.26
C ILE A 57 5.77 16.88 2.61
N PRO A 58 5.17 17.19 3.78
CA PRO A 58 4.97 18.57 4.20
C PRO A 58 6.31 19.27 4.43
N GLY A 59 6.59 20.29 3.63
CA GLY A 59 7.69 21.24 3.79
C GLY A 59 7.21 22.61 4.27
N PRO A 60 8.09 23.62 4.34
CA PRO A 60 7.74 24.98 4.78
C PRO A 60 6.66 25.67 3.93
N ALA A 61 6.46 25.24 2.68
CA ALA A 61 5.43 25.75 1.78
C ALA A 61 4.10 24.96 1.86
N ALA A 62 4.00 23.94 2.72
CA ALA A 62 2.78 23.16 2.90
C ALA A 62 1.73 23.95 3.71
N THR A 63 0.50 23.42 3.76
CA THR A 63 -0.60 24.08 4.46
C THR A 63 -0.38 24.03 5.97
N VAL A 64 -0.46 25.19 6.63
CA VAL A 64 -0.49 25.28 8.09
C VAL A 64 -1.84 24.80 8.60
N TYR A 65 -1.83 23.86 9.54
CA TYR A 65 -3.04 23.40 10.21
C TYR A 65 -3.58 24.48 11.16
N SER A 66 -4.80 24.95 10.91
CA SER A 66 -5.46 26.01 11.68
C SER A 66 -6.85 25.63 12.21
N GLY A 67 -7.36 24.45 11.85
CA GLY A 67 -8.68 23.98 12.28
C GLY A 67 -9.00 22.58 11.73
N PRO A 68 -10.15 21.98 12.13
CA PRO A 68 -10.53 20.65 11.70
C PRO A 68 -10.55 20.49 10.18
N ILE A 69 -10.03 19.36 9.69
CA ILE A 69 -10.01 18.99 8.27
C ILE A 69 -11.21 18.08 8.02
N THR A 70 -12.11 18.51 7.14
CA THR A 70 -13.25 17.68 6.71
C THR A 70 -12.81 16.72 5.62
N ILE A 71 -12.98 15.42 5.85
CA ILE A 71 -12.66 14.36 4.89
C ILE A 71 -13.98 13.76 4.38
N THR A 72 -14.32 14.06 3.13
CA THR A 72 -15.52 13.57 2.43
C THR A 72 -15.21 12.56 1.35
N GLU A 73 -13.94 12.40 1.00
CA GLU A 73 -13.45 11.51 -0.05
C GLU A 73 -12.11 10.87 0.38
N PRO A 74 -11.69 9.76 -0.24
CA PRO A 74 -10.42 9.12 0.06
C PRO A 74 -9.24 10.11 0.04
N THR A 75 -8.62 10.30 1.20
CA THR A 75 -7.59 11.33 1.41
C THR A 75 -6.43 10.75 2.20
N VAL A 76 -5.20 11.09 1.79
CA VAL A 76 -3.98 10.78 2.54
C VAL A 76 -3.49 12.05 3.21
N ILE A 77 -3.49 12.08 4.53
CA ILE A 77 -2.93 13.18 5.30
C ILE A 77 -1.48 12.85 5.65
N ARG A 78 -0.56 13.69 5.19
CA ARG A 78 0.83 13.68 5.67
C ARG A 78 1.08 14.93 6.48
N ALA A 79 1.42 14.79 7.76
CA ALA A 79 1.60 15.90 8.69
C ALA A 79 2.99 15.86 9.34
N ARG A 80 3.57 17.04 9.58
CA ARG A 80 4.83 17.20 10.28
C ARG A 80 4.81 18.48 11.12
N LEU A 81 5.48 18.44 12.27
CA LEU A 81 5.60 19.57 13.16
C LEU A 81 6.78 20.44 12.74
N PHE A 82 6.66 21.75 12.91
CA PHE A 82 7.72 22.72 12.69
C PHE A 82 7.89 23.59 13.93
N ASP A 83 9.14 23.86 14.31
CA ASP A 83 9.47 24.77 15.40
C ASP A 83 9.24 26.25 15.00
N THR A 84 9.46 27.18 15.93
CA THR A 84 9.32 28.62 15.68
C THR A 84 10.37 29.16 14.69
N GLY A 85 11.46 28.43 14.46
CA GLY A 85 12.48 28.75 13.45
C GLY A 85 12.15 28.21 12.06
N GLY A 86 11.03 27.49 11.89
CA GLY A 86 10.66 26.87 10.63
C GLY A 86 11.42 25.58 10.33
N ASN A 87 12.06 24.97 11.32
CA ASN A 87 12.73 23.68 11.15
C ASN A 87 11.76 22.53 11.44
N PRO A 88 11.83 21.43 10.67
CA PRO A 88 10.97 20.29 10.92
C PRO A 88 11.37 19.54 12.20
N VAL A 89 10.37 19.20 13.02
CA VAL A 89 10.52 18.48 14.30
C VAL A 89 9.86 17.11 14.18
N GLY A 90 10.60 16.06 14.53
CA GLY A 90 10.10 14.68 14.52
C GLY A 90 9.82 14.10 13.12
N PRO A 91 9.14 12.95 13.08
CA PRO A 91 8.86 12.22 11.85
C PRO A 91 7.70 12.84 11.05
N VAL A 92 7.54 12.39 9.80
CA VAL A 92 6.33 12.65 9.01
C VAL A 92 5.29 11.59 9.35
N TYR A 93 4.14 12.01 9.87
CA TYR A 93 3.00 11.11 10.07
C TYR A 93 2.21 10.98 8.79
N THR A 94 1.98 9.75 8.34
CA THR A 94 1.13 9.45 7.17
C THR A 94 -0.08 8.64 7.62
N ARG A 95 -1.27 9.14 7.32
CA ARG A 95 -2.55 8.60 7.76
C ARG A 95 -3.55 8.63 6.60
N SER A 96 -4.02 7.47 6.17
CA SER A 96 -5.02 7.35 5.10
C SER A 96 -6.44 7.22 5.67
N TYR A 97 -7.36 8.00 5.10
CA TYR A 97 -8.78 7.97 5.42
C TYR A 97 -9.55 7.69 4.14
N ILE A 98 -10.14 6.51 4.02
CA ILE A 98 -10.80 6.06 2.79
C ILE A 98 -12.30 6.13 3.00
N ILE A 99 -12.94 7.10 2.35
CA ILE A 99 -14.40 7.20 2.35
C ILE A 99 -14.95 6.32 1.24
N ALA A 100 -15.65 5.25 1.61
CA ALA A 100 -16.14 4.22 0.71
C ALA A 100 -17.57 3.80 1.08
N SER A 101 -18.50 3.90 0.13
CA SER A 101 -19.91 3.55 0.33
C SER A 101 -20.22 2.04 0.27
N TYR A 102 -19.19 1.20 0.22
CA TYR A 102 -19.32 -0.26 0.18
C TYR A 102 -18.82 -0.89 1.47
N GLN A 103 -19.40 -2.04 1.85
CA GLN A 103 -18.84 -2.85 2.93
C GLN A 103 -17.48 -3.41 2.48
N GLN A 104 -16.42 -3.04 3.20
CA GLN A 104 -15.09 -3.47 2.85
C GLN A 104 -14.87 -4.95 3.22
N THR A 105 -15.01 -5.82 2.22
CA THR A 105 -14.65 -7.24 2.31
C THR A 105 -13.27 -7.54 1.72
N ILE A 106 -12.80 -6.69 0.79
CA ILE A 106 -11.47 -6.78 0.20
C ILE A 106 -10.54 -5.83 0.98
N PRO A 107 -9.36 -6.28 1.42
CA PRO A 107 -8.39 -5.40 2.05
C PRO A 107 -8.04 -4.19 1.17
N VAL A 108 -7.73 -3.07 1.81
CA VAL A 108 -7.30 -1.84 1.12
C VAL A 108 -5.81 -1.64 1.37
N MET A 109 -5.08 -1.29 0.32
CA MET A 109 -3.68 -0.88 0.42
C MET A 109 -3.57 0.56 -0.05
N SER A 110 -3.09 1.46 0.81
CA SER A 110 -2.86 2.87 0.48
C SER A 110 -1.36 3.15 0.43
N ILE A 111 -0.92 3.74 -0.67
CA ILE A 111 0.47 4.13 -0.89
C ILE A 111 0.54 5.65 -0.99
N ALA A 112 1.40 6.24 -0.17
CA ALA A 112 1.68 7.67 -0.18
C ALA A 112 3.11 7.95 -0.63
N THR A 113 3.29 8.86 -1.59
CA THR A 113 4.61 9.33 -2.04
C THR A 113 4.49 10.63 -2.81
N ASP A 114 5.60 11.35 -3.00
CA ASP A 114 5.61 12.55 -3.84
C ASP A 114 5.24 12.20 -5.30
N TRP A 115 4.42 13.04 -5.95
CA TRP A 115 3.99 12.81 -7.34
C TRP A 115 5.16 12.64 -8.31
N ALA A 116 6.26 13.40 -8.11
CA ALA A 116 7.48 13.25 -8.90
C ALA A 116 8.04 11.81 -8.88
N ASN A 117 7.85 11.07 -7.78
CA ASN A 117 8.25 9.67 -7.69
C ASN A 117 7.36 8.78 -8.57
N LEU A 118 6.04 8.98 -8.53
CA LEU A 118 5.11 8.25 -9.40
C LEU A 118 5.35 8.59 -10.86
N ASP A 119 5.49 9.87 -11.20
CA ASP A 119 5.76 10.33 -12.56
C ASP A 119 7.05 9.71 -13.09
N ALA A 120 8.13 9.72 -12.31
CA ALA A 120 9.38 9.08 -12.70
C ALA A 120 9.20 7.57 -12.97
N LEU A 121 8.45 6.87 -12.11
CA LEU A 121 8.22 5.44 -12.28
C LEU A 121 7.35 5.11 -13.51
N HIS A 122 6.29 5.88 -13.74
CA HIS A 122 5.35 5.65 -14.84
C HIS A 122 5.92 6.06 -16.20
N ASN A 123 6.68 7.15 -16.26
CA ASN A 123 7.29 7.66 -17.49
C ASN A 123 8.56 6.91 -17.88
N PHE A 124 9.30 6.35 -16.91
CA PHE A 124 10.50 5.57 -17.16
C PHE A 124 10.37 4.12 -16.65
N PRO A 125 9.40 3.35 -17.15
CA PRO A 125 9.04 2.05 -16.58
C PRO A 125 10.09 0.96 -16.80
N LYS A 126 11.14 1.24 -17.60
CA LYS A 126 12.28 0.34 -17.83
C LYS A 126 13.36 0.46 -16.73
N GLY A 127 13.23 1.41 -15.81
CA GLY A 127 14.15 1.60 -14.69
C GLY A 127 14.43 0.35 -13.87
N LYS A 128 15.71 0.10 -13.58
CA LYS A 128 16.19 -1.11 -12.88
C LYS A 128 16.94 -0.78 -11.59
N GLY A 129 17.34 -1.82 -10.85
CA GLY A 129 18.17 -1.63 -9.67
C GLY A 129 17.53 -0.81 -8.53
N ARG A 130 18.41 -0.42 -7.60
CA ARG A 130 18.10 0.35 -6.38
C ARG A 130 17.80 1.81 -6.70
N GLU A 131 18.49 2.35 -7.71
CA GLU A 131 18.41 3.73 -8.16
C GLU A 131 17.03 4.09 -8.74
N TRP A 132 16.25 3.09 -9.17
CA TRP A 132 14.87 3.25 -9.60
C TRP A 132 13.82 2.87 -8.55
N GLU A 133 14.23 2.57 -7.32
CA GLU A 133 13.29 2.48 -6.19
C GLU A 133 12.93 3.90 -5.72
N ARG A 134 11.68 4.11 -5.29
CA ARG A 134 11.22 5.38 -4.72
C ARG A 134 10.68 5.16 -3.31
N PRO A 135 10.94 6.09 -2.37
CA PRO A 135 10.42 5.97 -1.01
C PRO A 135 8.89 6.13 -1.01
N ILE A 136 8.22 5.31 -0.22
CA ILE A 136 6.78 5.36 0.00
C ILE A 136 6.46 5.17 1.47
N ASN A 137 5.28 5.64 1.88
CA ASN A 137 4.59 5.10 3.04
C ASN A 137 3.52 4.12 2.56
N LEU A 138 3.41 2.97 3.22
CA LEU A 138 2.47 1.91 2.89
C LEU A 138 1.55 1.65 4.09
N GLU A 139 0.26 1.82 3.88
CA GLU A 139 -0.79 1.47 4.84
C GLU A 139 -1.61 0.31 4.29
N TYR A 140 -1.95 -0.64 5.15
CA TYR A 140 -2.82 -1.76 4.82
C TYR A 140 -3.98 -1.81 5.81
N PHE A 141 -5.19 -1.91 5.27
CA PHE A 141 -6.42 -2.03 6.02
C PHE A 141 -7.00 -3.43 5.79
N ALA A 142 -7.13 -4.19 6.87
CA ALA A 142 -7.76 -5.50 6.83
C ALA A 142 -9.24 -5.37 6.42
N PRO A 143 -9.91 -6.48 6.04
CA PRO A 143 -11.36 -6.48 5.87
C PRO A 143 -12.04 -5.87 7.11
N GLY A 144 -13.05 -5.04 6.90
CA GLY A 144 -13.68 -4.25 7.97
C GLY A 144 -13.05 -2.87 8.24
N GLY A 145 -11.95 -2.51 7.58
CA GLY A 145 -11.49 -1.10 7.51
C GLY A 145 -10.59 -0.61 8.62
N THR A 146 -10.14 -1.50 9.50
CA THR A 146 -9.12 -1.17 10.51
C THR A 146 -7.73 -1.27 9.91
N GLU A 147 -6.86 -0.30 10.22
CA GLU A 147 -5.44 -0.35 9.86
C GLU A 147 -4.77 -1.56 10.52
N ALA A 148 -4.10 -2.40 9.73
CA ALA A 148 -3.34 -3.53 10.22
C ALA A 148 -1.85 -3.19 10.36
N PHE A 149 -1.30 -2.43 9.41
CA PHE A 149 0.07 -1.91 9.51
C PHE A 149 0.26 -0.61 8.71
N ASN A 150 1.29 0.14 9.13
CA ASN A 150 1.74 1.38 8.53
C ASN A 150 3.28 1.40 8.52
N VAL A 151 3.89 1.29 7.35
CA VAL A 151 5.35 1.16 7.24
C VAL A 151 5.91 1.98 6.10
N ALA A 152 7.09 2.54 6.30
CA ALA A 152 7.88 3.09 5.21
C ALA A 152 8.52 1.95 4.38
N ALA A 153 8.54 2.12 3.07
CA ALA A 153 9.03 1.10 2.14
C ALA A 153 9.57 1.74 0.84
N GLY A 154 10.13 0.91 -0.04
CA GLY A 154 10.47 1.29 -1.40
C GLY A 154 9.47 0.72 -2.41
N ILE A 155 9.23 1.43 -3.50
CA ILE A 155 8.41 0.95 -4.63
C ILE A 155 9.20 1.03 -5.94
N ARG A 156 8.96 0.08 -6.85
CA ARG A 156 9.41 0.17 -8.24
C ARG A 156 8.44 -0.54 -9.17
N ILE A 157 8.47 -0.19 -10.46
CA ILE A 157 7.72 -0.89 -11.48
C ILE A 157 8.12 -2.38 -11.58
N HIS A 158 7.10 -3.23 -11.72
CA HIS A 158 7.19 -4.66 -11.97
C HIS A 158 6.78 -4.99 -13.41
N GLY A 159 7.34 -6.08 -13.94
CA GLY A 159 6.94 -6.67 -15.21
C GLY A 159 7.96 -6.49 -16.33
N ASN A 160 7.60 -6.96 -17.52
CA ASN A 160 8.41 -6.82 -18.72
C ASN A 160 7.66 -6.14 -19.85
N PHE A 161 6.66 -6.83 -20.40
CA PHE A 161 5.81 -6.28 -21.45
C PHE A 161 4.74 -5.34 -20.86
N SER A 162 4.12 -5.77 -19.77
CA SER A 162 3.07 -5.00 -19.06
C SER A 162 3.51 -3.59 -18.66
N ARG A 163 4.78 -3.42 -18.29
CA ARG A 163 5.30 -2.11 -17.87
C ARG A 163 5.33 -1.09 -19.02
N LEU A 164 5.37 -1.55 -20.27
CA LEU A 164 5.39 -0.69 -21.46
C LEU A 164 3.98 -0.40 -21.96
N TYR A 165 3.12 -1.42 -22.00
CA TYR A 165 1.84 -1.33 -22.72
C TYR A 165 0.60 -1.22 -21.84
N SER A 166 0.70 -1.54 -20.53
CA SER A 166 -0.43 -1.34 -19.63
C SER A 166 -0.38 0.06 -19.02
N PRO A 167 -1.47 0.84 -19.02
CA PRO A 167 -1.55 2.05 -18.19
C PRO A 167 -1.60 1.69 -16.70
N LYS A 168 -2.18 0.52 -16.36
CA LYS A 168 -2.25 0.00 -15.00
C LYS A 168 -0.96 -0.78 -14.66
N LYS A 169 0.04 -0.10 -14.12
CA LYS A 169 1.35 -0.69 -13.83
C LYS A 169 1.30 -1.64 -12.63
N SER A 170 2.07 -2.73 -12.71
CA SER A 170 2.37 -3.57 -11.54
C SER A 170 3.53 -2.98 -10.75
N TYR A 171 3.55 -3.18 -9.43
CA TYR A 171 4.60 -2.66 -8.55
C TYR A 171 5.30 -3.78 -7.77
N ARG A 172 6.58 -3.60 -7.48
CA ARG A 172 7.30 -4.32 -6.44
C ARG A 172 7.43 -3.41 -5.24
N LEU A 173 7.07 -3.94 -4.07
CA LEU A 173 7.28 -3.33 -2.77
C LEU A 173 8.59 -3.91 -2.19
N TYR A 174 9.38 -3.07 -1.54
CA TYR A 174 10.65 -3.43 -0.92
C TYR A 174 10.67 -2.93 0.53
N PHE A 175 10.75 -3.86 1.47
CA PHE A 175 10.84 -3.53 2.89
C PHE A 175 12.32 -3.44 3.27
N ARG A 176 12.80 -2.23 3.58
CA ARG A 176 14.23 -1.97 3.82
C ARG A 176 14.41 -0.88 4.87
N LYS A 177 15.46 -1.02 5.68
CA LYS A 177 15.80 -0.04 6.72
C LYS A 177 16.19 1.33 6.15
N VAL A 178 16.76 1.37 4.94
CA VAL A 178 17.15 2.62 4.25
C VAL A 178 15.97 3.56 4.01
N TYR A 179 14.74 3.04 3.95
CA TYR A 179 13.52 3.84 3.81
C TYR A 179 12.93 4.28 5.15
N GLY A 180 13.60 4.02 6.28
CA GLY A 180 13.02 4.19 7.62
C GLY A 180 12.01 3.10 8.00
N GLY A 181 11.93 2.03 7.20
CA GLY A 181 11.05 0.89 7.42
C GLY A 181 11.67 -0.23 8.25
N PRO A 182 10.91 -1.31 8.52
CA PRO A 182 11.33 -2.39 9.42
C PRO A 182 12.46 -3.29 8.87
N GLY A 183 12.80 -3.18 7.58
CA GLY A 183 13.80 -4.05 6.92
C GLY A 183 13.23 -5.38 6.41
N ARG A 184 12.15 -5.87 7.02
CA ARG A 184 11.23 -6.88 6.50
C ARG A 184 9.84 -6.54 7.05
N LEU A 185 8.80 -6.73 6.25
CA LEU A 185 7.43 -6.76 6.78
C LEU A 185 7.27 -8.04 7.58
N ASP A 186 6.70 -7.96 8.78
CA ASP A 186 6.35 -9.12 9.61
C ASP A 186 4.86 -9.05 9.89
N TYR A 187 4.04 -9.70 9.06
CA TYR A 187 2.57 -9.68 9.15
C TYR A 187 1.99 -10.92 8.44
N PRO A 188 0.97 -11.60 9.01
CA PRO A 188 0.32 -12.75 8.37
C PRO A 188 -0.58 -12.30 7.20
N LEU A 189 0.04 -11.95 6.07
CA LEU A 189 -0.64 -11.41 4.89
C LEU A 189 -1.54 -12.42 4.18
N PHE A 190 -1.19 -13.70 4.24
CA PHE A 190 -1.88 -14.78 3.55
C PHE A 190 -2.41 -15.75 4.59
N GLU A 191 -3.73 -15.94 4.62
CA GLU A 191 -4.42 -16.74 5.65
C GLU A 191 -4.00 -18.21 5.63
N ASP A 192 -3.52 -18.69 4.48
CA ASP A 192 -3.11 -20.06 4.21
C ASP A 192 -1.58 -20.25 4.20
N SER A 193 -0.80 -19.32 4.77
CA SER A 193 0.67 -19.42 4.86
C SER A 193 1.20 -19.24 6.28
N GLU A 194 2.19 -20.05 6.64
CA GLU A 194 2.98 -19.91 7.87
C GLU A 194 4.07 -18.82 7.74
N VAL A 195 4.35 -18.35 6.52
CA VAL A 195 5.36 -17.32 6.27
C VAL A 195 4.75 -15.94 6.47
N HIS A 196 5.22 -15.23 7.48
CA HIS A 196 4.75 -13.87 7.81
C HIS A 196 5.80 -12.78 7.53
N LYS A 197 7.03 -13.17 7.18
CA LYS A 197 8.16 -12.25 6.98
C LYS A 197 8.52 -12.08 5.52
N PHE A 198 8.47 -10.85 5.02
CA PHE A 198 8.72 -10.54 3.61
C PHE A 198 9.72 -9.40 3.44
N ASP A 199 10.76 -9.60 2.61
CA ASP A 199 11.62 -8.50 2.16
C ASP A 199 11.03 -7.77 0.93
N LYS A 200 10.18 -8.46 0.18
CA LYS A 200 9.60 -8.04 -1.09
C LYS A 200 8.20 -8.62 -1.28
N LEU A 201 7.32 -7.80 -1.85
CA LEU A 201 6.01 -8.24 -2.34
C LEU A 201 5.76 -7.66 -3.73
N VAL A 202 4.80 -8.22 -4.46
CA VAL A 202 4.39 -7.73 -5.78
C VAL A 202 2.91 -7.40 -5.78
N LEU A 203 2.59 -6.19 -6.22
CA LEU A 203 1.25 -5.78 -6.60
C LEU A 203 1.07 -6.01 -8.11
N ARG A 204 0.41 -7.10 -8.48
CA ARG A 204 0.16 -7.46 -9.88
C ARG A 204 -1.13 -6.83 -10.37
N ALA A 205 -1.02 -6.12 -11.49
CA ALA A 205 -2.12 -5.44 -12.16
C ALA A 205 -2.98 -6.36 -13.06
N GLY A 206 -2.55 -7.61 -13.28
CA GLY A 206 -3.28 -8.59 -14.09
C GLY A 206 -3.21 -8.37 -15.60
N PHE A 207 -2.21 -7.66 -16.13
CA PHE A 207 -2.17 -7.20 -17.54
C PHE A 207 -2.56 -8.24 -18.60
N GLN A 208 -1.97 -9.44 -18.59
CA GLN A 208 -2.25 -10.48 -19.60
C GLN A 208 -3.69 -10.99 -19.57
N ASP A 209 -4.36 -10.84 -18.43
CA ASP A 209 -5.69 -11.33 -18.13
C ASP A 209 -6.61 -10.15 -17.79
N SER A 210 -6.56 -9.09 -18.61
CA SER A 210 -7.25 -7.82 -18.33
C SER A 210 -7.96 -7.24 -19.55
N PHE A 211 -8.98 -6.43 -19.31
CA PHE A 211 -9.66 -5.66 -20.36
C PHE A 211 -8.74 -4.64 -21.05
N LEU A 212 -7.55 -4.37 -20.48
CA LEU A 212 -6.54 -3.47 -21.04
C LEU A 212 -5.63 -4.17 -22.07
N HIS A 213 -5.75 -5.49 -22.24
CA HIS A 213 -4.96 -6.24 -23.22
C HIS A 213 -5.53 -6.09 -24.64
N ARG A 214 -5.53 -4.86 -25.15
CA ARG A 214 -6.02 -4.47 -26.48
C ARG A 214 -5.03 -3.50 -27.14
N ASN A 215 -5.01 -3.45 -28.47
CA ASN A 215 -4.19 -2.51 -29.25
C ASN A 215 -2.68 -2.57 -28.94
N ILE A 216 -2.15 -3.76 -28.67
CA ILE A 216 -0.73 -3.95 -28.36
C ILE A 216 0.01 -4.40 -29.63
N PRO A 217 1.03 -3.65 -30.09
CA PRO A 217 1.77 -4.02 -31.28
C PRO A 217 2.37 -5.43 -31.19
N GLY A 218 2.10 -6.25 -32.21
CA GLY A 218 2.65 -7.61 -32.31
C GLY A 218 1.98 -8.66 -31.43
N LEU A 219 0.89 -8.34 -30.73
CA LEU A 219 0.11 -9.31 -29.94
C LEU A 219 -1.35 -9.34 -30.37
N SER A 220 -1.98 -10.52 -30.25
CA SER A 220 -3.41 -10.68 -30.41
C SER A 220 -4.18 -9.88 -29.35
N ASP A 221 -5.31 -9.30 -29.74
CA ASP A 221 -6.24 -8.73 -28.79
C ASP A 221 -6.86 -9.83 -27.90
N LYS A 222 -6.81 -9.66 -26.58
CA LYS A 222 -7.31 -10.62 -25.59
C LYS A 222 -8.26 -9.99 -24.57
N HIS A 223 -8.71 -8.74 -24.77
CA HIS A 223 -9.57 -8.08 -23.79
C HIS A 223 -10.89 -8.84 -23.54
N HIS A 224 -11.41 -9.55 -24.54
CA HIS A 224 -12.62 -10.38 -24.46
C HIS A 224 -12.44 -11.64 -23.60
N THR A 225 -11.20 -12.01 -23.27
CA THR A 225 -10.87 -13.19 -22.43
C THR A 225 -10.50 -12.82 -21.00
N ALA A 226 -10.68 -11.56 -20.61
CA ALA A 226 -10.26 -11.06 -19.31
C ALA A 226 -11.02 -11.75 -18.15
N LYS A 227 -10.27 -12.37 -17.25
CA LYS A 227 -10.73 -13.05 -16.03
C LYS A 227 -10.10 -12.45 -14.77
N TYR A 228 -8.94 -11.79 -14.89
CA TYR A 228 -8.08 -11.27 -13.81
C TYR A 228 -7.53 -12.28 -12.81
N ILE A 229 -8.10 -13.48 -12.70
CA ILE A 229 -7.82 -14.44 -11.62
C ILE A 229 -6.92 -15.61 -12.03
N SER A 230 -6.61 -15.78 -13.32
CA SER A 230 -6.00 -17.02 -13.83
C SER A 230 -4.67 -17.37 -13.15
N ASP A 231 -3.85 -16.37 -12.88
CA ASP A 231 -2.55 -16.50 -12.21
C ASP A 231 -2.70 -17.01 -10.77
N GLN A 232 -3.62 -16.42 -9.98
CA GLN A 232 -3.86 -16.85 -8.59
C GLN A 232 -4.50 -18.24 -8.53
N VAL A 233 -5.48 -18.52 -9.39
CA VAL A 233 -6.13 -19.84 -9.46
C VAL A 233 -5.11 -20.94 -9.76
N THR A 234 -4.21 -20.70 -10.72
CA THR A 234 -3.16 -21.66 -11.07
C THR A 234 -2.20 -21.91 -9.91
N ARG A 235 -1.80 -20.86 -9.18
CA ARG A 235 -0.93 -21.02 -8.00
C ARG A 235 -1.61 -21.81 -6.88
N ASN A 236 -2.88 -21.53 -6.62
CA ASN A 236 -3.65 -22.27 -5.61
C ASN A 236 -3.75 -23.76 -6.00
N LEU A 237 -4.11 -24.07 -7.25
CA LEU A 237 -4.18 -25.45 -7.73
C LEU A 237 -2.84 -26.19 -7.61
N HIS A 238 -1.73 -25.53 -7.99
CA HIS A 238 -0.40 -26.13 -7.85
C HIS A 238 -0.06 -26.46 -6.39
N ARG A 239 -0.42 -25.55 -5.48
CA ARG A 239 -0.27 -25.77 -4.03
C ARG A 239 -1.17 -26.88 -3.50
N ASP A 240 -2.42 -26.94 -3.94
CA ASP A 240 -3.36 -28.00 -3.54
C ASP A 240 -2.87 -29.39 -4.01
N MET A 241 -2.04 -29.44 -5.05
CA MET A 241 -1.31 -30.65 -5.49
C MET A 241 -0.03 -30.93 -4.66
N GLY A 242 0.21 -30.21 -3.57
CA GLY A 242 1.35 -30.37 -2.67
C GLY A 242 2.65 -29.74 -3.18
N GLN A 243 2.60 -28.86 -4.17
CA GLN A 243 3.79 -28.23 -4.74
C GLN A 243 4.04 -26.84 -4.15
N PRO A 244 5.30 -26.39 -4.07
CA PRO A 244 5.59 -25.02 -3.64
C PRO A 244 5.03 -24.00 -4.64
N ALA A 245 4.26 -23.04 -4.14
CA ALA A 245 3.72 -21.93 -4.93
C ALA A 245 3.64 -20.66 -4.08
N ALA A 246 3.78 -19.51 -4.74
CA ALA A 246 3.61 -18.21 -4.08
C ALA A 246 2.15 -17.98 -3.68
N HIS A 247 1.95 -17.52 -2.46
CA HIS A 247 0.67 -17.09 -1.93
C HIS A 247 0.29 -15.73 -2.50
N GLY A 248 -1.01 -15.46 -2.53
CA GLY A 248 -1.51 -14.18 -2.95
C GLY A 248 -2.93 -13.92 -2.49
N THR A 249 -3.24 -12.64 -2.31
CA THR A 249 -4.55 -12.14 -1.93
C THR A 249 -4.93 -10.95 -2.82
N TRP A 250 -6.16 -10.47 -2.69
CA TRP A 250 -6.67 -9.33 -3.43
C TRP A 250 -6.66 -8.08 -2.57
N VAL A 251 -6.24 -6.96 -3.14
CA VAL A 251 -6.28 -5.65 -2.47
C VAL A 251 -6.85 -4.58 -3.39
N LEU A 252 -7.60 -3.66 -2.82
CA LEU A 252 -7.97 -2.41 -3.47
C LEU A 252 -6.83 -1.41 -3.25
N LEU A 253 -6.17 -1.00 -4.32
CA LEU A 253 -5.02 -0.12 -4.24
C LEU A 253 -5.45 1.35 -4.36
N TYR A 254 -4.93 2.19 -3.47
CA TYR A 254 -4.99 3.64 -3.55
C TYR A 254 -3.57 4.22 -3.66
N LEU A 255 -3.36 5.16 -4.57
CA LEU A 255 -2.12 5.93 -4.70
C LEU A 255 -2.43 7.40 -4.37
N ASN A 256 -1.85 7.94 -3.31
CA ASN A 256 -2.08 9.32 -2.86
C ASN A 256 -3.57 9.67 -2.73
N GLY A 257 -4.39 8.72 -2.24
CA GLY A 257 -5.84 8.88 -2.10
C GLY A 257 -6.64 8.59 -3.37
N GLN A 258 -6.01 8.43 -4.53
CA GLN A 258 -6.71 8.06 -5.76
C GLN A 258 -6.89 6.54 -5.87
N PHE A 259 -8.11 6.10 -6.13
CA PHE A 259 -8.39 4.69 -6.38
C PHE A 259 -7.71 4.21 -7.66
N TRP A 260 -6.84 3.22 -7.53
CA TRP A 260 -6.03 2.69 -8.63
C TRP A 260 -6.53 1.33 -9.15
N GLY A 261 -7.49 0.73 -8.47
CA GLY A 261 -8.16 -0.51 -8.86
C GLY A 261 -7.76 -1.73 -8.03
N LEU A 262 -8.29 -2.89 -8.43
CA LEU A 262 -8.01 -4.20 -7.83
C LEU A 262 -6.60 -4.70 -8.23
N TYR A 263 -5.80 -5.13 -7.27
CA TYR A 263 -4.48 -5.73 -7.48
C TYR A 263 -4.40 -7.09 -6.79
N ASN A 264 -3.63 -8.01 -7.38
CA ASN A 264 -3.22 -9.23 -6.69
C ASN A 264 -1.91 -8.95 -5.95
N LEU A 265 -1.98 -8.90 -4.62
CA LEU A 265 -0.80 -8.83 -3.75
C LEU A 265 -0.27 -10.25 -3.59
N THR A 266 0.99 -10.48 -3.96
CA THR A 266 1.57 -11.83 -3.94
C THR A 266 3.03 -11.80 -3.55
N GLU A 267 3.50 -12.92 -3.03
CA GLU A 267 4.91 -13.17 -2.78
C GLU A 267 5.72 -13.09 -4.07
N ARG A 268 6.98 -12.71 -3.92
CA ARG A 268 7.93 -12.77 -5.04
C ARG A 268 8.73 -14.05 -4.93
N ILE A 269 8.60 -14.92 -5.93
CA ILE A 269 9.47 -16.08 -6.08
C ILE A 269 10.89 -15.58 -6.41
N ASP A 270 11.75 -15.60 -5.40
CA ASP A 270 13.19 -15.38 -5.47
C ASP A 270 13.89 -16.11 -4.32
N LEU A 271 15.17 -15.83 -4.07
CA LEU A 271 15.93 -16.53 -3.03
C LEU A 271 15.29 -16.43 -1.64
N ASP A 272 14.70 -15.27 -1.30
CA ASP A 272 14.08 -15.05 0.01
C ASP A 272 12.85 -15.95 0.20
N PHE A 273 12.06 -16.09 -0.86
CA PHE A 273 10.95 -17.02 -0.91
C PHE A 273 11.44 -18.46 -0.71
N PHE A 274 12.41 -18.93 -1.49
CA PHE A 274 12.90 -20.31 -1.34
C PHE A 274 13.46 -20.60 0.05
N GLN A 275 14.13 -19.64 0.68
CA GLN A 275 14.62 -19.77 2.06
C GLN A 275 13.51 -19.80 3.11
N SER A 276 12.35 -19.21 2.82
CA SER A 276 11.21 -19.16 3.76
C SER A 276 10.34 -20.42 3.70
N TYR A 277 10.49 -21.23 2.65
CA TYR A 277 9.71 -22.46 2.42
C TYR A 277 10.62 -23.72 2.32
N SER A 278 11.86 -23.64 2.80
CA SER A 278 12.82 -24.75 2.91
C SER A 278 12.98 -25.18 4.35
#